data_AF-A0A943FP25-F1
#
_entry.id   AF-A0A943FP25-F1
#
_cell.length_a   1.000
_cell.length_b   1.000
_cell.length_c   1.000
_cell.angle_alpha   90.00
_cell.angle_beta   90.00
_cell.angle_gamma   90.00
#
_symmetry.space_group_name_H-M   'P 1'
#
loop_
_entity.id
_entity.type
_entity.pdbx_description
1 polymer ?
#
loop_
_entity_poly.entity_id
_entity_poly.type
_entity_poly.pdbx_seq_one_letter_code
_entity_poly.pdbx_strand_id
1 'polypeptide(L)'
;MIKDLMYIELKSGYSDDGPAWIGYVKTSKTRKTVYFNDHAFQKAIGGGSNYIDIETGDGYWITGLKKDESNRHWAGHGKITIDRRAVEEYLALIGEKELPLSLFEVADMEDKFPVERANKLLNGIK
;
A
#
# COMPACT_ATOMS: atom_id res chain seq x y z
N MET A 1 2.02 -2.75 -17.50
CA MET A 1 2.10 -2.36 -16.08
C MET A 1 0.76 -1.77 -15.75
N ILE A 2 0.13 -2.24 -14.69
CA ILE A 2 -1.22 -1.85 -14.33
C ILE A 2 -1.10 -0.87 -13.17
N LYS A 3 -1.85 0.23 -13.24
CA LYS A 3 -2.02 1.14 -12.12
C LYS A 3 -3.28 0.72 -11.40
N ASP A 4 -3.13 0.38 -10.12
CA ASP A 4 -4.23 -0.04 -9.26
C ASP A 4 -4.23 0.88 -8.03
N LEU A 5 -5.41 1.27 -7.55
CA LEU A 5 -5.54 1.96 -6.26
C LEU A 5 -5.61 0.89 -5.15
N MET A 6 -4.69 0.95 -4.18
CA MET A 6 -4.57 -0.10 -3.17
C MET A 6 -4.42 0.47 -1.76
N TYR A 7 -4.71 -0.37 -0.78
CA TYR A 7 -4.35 -0.18 0.62
C TYR A 7 -2.97 -0.81 0.89
N ILE A 8 -2.12 -0.09 1.62
CA ILE A 8 -0.76 -0.49 1.99
C ILE A 8 -0.58 -0.21 3.47
N GLU A 9 -0.09 -1.16 4.26
CA GLU A 9 0.20 -0.98 5.69
C GLU A 9 1.53 -1.64 6.05
N LEU A 10 2.39 -0.90 6.75
CA LEU A 10 3.63 -1.44 7.30
C LEU A 10 3.31 -2.29 8.55
N LYS A 11 3.77 -3.55 8.57
CA LYS A 11 3.49 -4.51 9.65
C LYS A 11 4.67 -4.65 10.61
N SER A 12 5.90 -4.63 10.06
CA SER A 12 7.12 -4.75 10.85
C SER A 12 7.19 -3.71 11.97
N GLY A 13 7.22 -4.17 13.22
CA GLY A 13 7.45 -3.31 14.39
C GLY A 13 6.21 -2.60 14.96
N TYR A 14 5.01 -2.84 14.43
CA TYR A 14 3.80 -2.09 14.82
C TYR A 14 2.63 -2.90 15.36
N SER A 15 2.69 -4.24 15.41
CA SER A 15 1.64 -5.09 16.02
C SER A 15 0.20 -4.72 15.58
N ASP A 16 -0.02 -4.57 14.28
CA ASP A 16 -1.30 -4.17 13.67
C ASP A 16 -1.69 -2.67 13.73
N ASP A 17 -0.77 -1.80 14.16
CA ASP A 17 -0.98 -0.35 14.22
C ASP A 17 0.08 0.45 13.44
N GLY A 18 0.51 -0.08 12.30
CA GLY A 18 1.55 0.58 11.51
C GLY A 18 1.04 1.75 10.69
N PRO A 19 1.94 2.58 10.14
CA PRO A 19 1.59 3.55 9.11
C PRO A 19 0.86 2.86 7.95
N ALA A 20 -0.20 3.49 7.46
CA ALA A 20 -0.98 2.96 6.34
C ALA A 20 -1.34 4.03 5.32
N TRP A 21 -1.50 3.58 4.08
CA TRP A 21 -1.74 4.41 2.92
C TRP A 21 -2.84 3.85 2.03
N ILE A 22 -3.57 4.75 1.38
CA ILE A 22 -4.33 4.48 0.17
C ILE A 22 -3.68 5.28 -0.96
N GLY A 23 -3.17 4.59 -1.97
CA GLY A 23 -2.47 5.26 -3.06
C GLY A 23 -2.32 4.40 -4.31
N TYR A 24 -2.01 5.06 -5.42
CA TYR A 24 -1.83 4.40 -6.69
C TYR A 24 -0.52 3.62 -6.70
N VAL A 25 -0.62 2.32 -6.93
CA VAL A 25 0.53 1.44 -7.08
C VAL A 25 0.73 1.10 -8.53
N LYS A 26 1.95 0.67 -8.84
CA LYS A 26 2.28 0.06 -10.13
C LYS A 26 2.59 -1.41 -9.92
N THR A 27 2.06 -2.28 -10.76
CA THR A 27 2.37 -3.72 -10.71
C THR A 27 3.24 -4.17 -11.89
N SER A 28 4.14 -5.13 -11.62
CA SER A 28 4.89 -5.80 -12.69
C SER A 28 3.94 -6.54 -13.63
N LYS A 29 4.38 -6.85 -14.86
CA LYS A 29 3.53 -7.55 -15.86
C LYS A 29 2.94 -8.86 -15.34
N THR A 30 3.68 -9.55 -14.46
CA THR A 30 3.27 -10.82 -13.84
C THR A 30 2.54 -10.64 -12.50
N ARG A 31 2.33 -9.40 -12.06
CA ARG A 31 1.75 -9.02 -10.75
C ARG A 31 2.49 -9.61 -9.54
N LYS A 32 3.75 -10.02 -9.72
CA LYS A 32 4.60 -10.55 -8.64
C LYS A 32 5.25 -9.45 -7.80
N THR A 33 5.34 -8.24 -8.34
CA THR A 33 5.97 -7.10 -7.69
C THR A 33 5.02 -5.91 -7.71
N VAL A 34 4.86 -5.26 -6.56
CA VAL A 34 4.15 -3.99 -6.40
C VAL A 34 5.19 -2.89 -6.20
N TYR A 35 4.97 -1.72 -6.78
CA TYR A 35 5.79 -0.53 -6.59
C TYR A 35 4.91 0.59 -6.07
N PHE A 36 5.34 1.24 -4.98
CA PHE A 36 4.62 2.35 -4.37
C PHE A 36 5.62 3.20 -3.59
N ASN A 37 5.53 4.53 -3.74
CA ASN A 37 6.26 5.51 -2.93
C ASN A 37 7.79 5.27 -2.81
N ASP A 38 8.48 5.02 -3.92
CA ASP A 38 9.91 4.65 -3.99
C ASP A 38 10.26 3.28 -3.39
N HIS A 39 9.28 2.44 -3.09
CA HIS A 39 9.48 1.08 -2.61
C HIS A 39 9.06 0.03 -3.65
N ALA A 40 9.59 -1.17 -3.49
CA ALA A 40 9.24 -2.34 -4.28
C ALA A 40 8.99 -3.54 -3.38
N PHE A 41 7.88 -4.22 -3.60
CA PHE A 41 7.38 -5.26 -2.71
C PHE A 41 7.19 -6.57 -3.47
N GLN A 42 7.61 -7.68 -2.86
CA GLN A 42 7.33 -9.03 -3.36
C GLN A 42 6.35 -9.75 -2.46
N LYS A 43 5.53 -10.63 -3.04
CA LYS A 43 4.63 -11.47 -2.26
C LYS A 43 5.42 -12.32 -1.28
N ALA A 44 4.94 -12.34 -0.03
CA ALA A 44 5.44 -13.19 1.02
C ALA A 44 4.37 -14.20 1.44
N ILE A 45 4.80 -15.37 1.91
CA ILE A 45 3.92 -16.41 2.46
C ILE A 45 4.12 -16.40 3.98
N GLY A 46 3.08 -16.05 4.75
CA GLY A 46 3.16 -15.94 6.22
C GLY A 46 1.93 -15.30 6.84
N GLY A 47 1.85 -15.31 8.19
CA GLY A 47 0.64 -14.94 8.94
C GLY A 47 0.46 -13.46 9.31
N GLY A 48 1.51 -12.64 9.23
CA GLY A 48 1.47 -11.22 9.67
C GLY A 48 1.62 -10.17 8.57
N SER A 49 2.04 -10.57 7.37
CA SER A 49 2.26 -9.72 6.20
C SER A 49 2.13 -10.55 4.94
N ASN A 50 1.59 -9.97 3.86
CA ASN A 50 1.45 -10.66 2.56
C ASN A 50 2.45 -10.15 1.50
N TYR A 51 3.23 -9.11 1.83
CA TYR A 51 4.35 -8.63 1.05
C TYR A 51 5.57 -8.34 1.93
N ILE A 52 6.75 -8.33 1.32
CA ILE A 52 8.00 -7.86 1.92
C ILE A 52 8.62 -6.81 1.00
N ASP A 53 9.14 -5.72 1.57
CA ASP A 53 9.98 -4.76 0.88
C ASP A 53 11.33 -5.39 0.51
N ILE A 54 11.70 -5.31 -0.76
CA ILE A 54 12.90 -5.99 -1.28
C ILE A 54 14.22 -5.38 -0.78
N GLU A 55 14.21 -4.11 -0.35
CA GLU A 55 15.39 -3.38 0.09
C GLU A 55 15.55 -3.46 1.61
N THR A 56 14.45 -3.33 2.37
CA THR A 56 14.50 -3.30 3.84
C THR A 56 14.21 -4.64 4.51
N GLY A 57 13.50 -5.54 3.83
CA GLY A 57 12.99 -6.78 4.42
C GLY A 57 11.74 -6.61 5.28
N ASP A 58 11.18 -5.40 5.36
CA ASP A 58 9.99 -5.14 6.16
C ASP A 58 8.74 -5.81 5.58
N GLY A 59 7.92 -6.36 6.47
CA GLY A 59 6.62 -6.94 6.12
C GLY A 59 5.56 -5.87 5.94
N TYR A 60 4.79 -6.00 4.86
CA TYR A 60 3.66 -5.14 4.51
C TYR A 60 2.38 -5.95 4.30
N TRP A 61 1.25 -5.31 4.61
CA TRP A 61 -0.07 -5.77 4.20
C TRP A 61 -0.57 -4.91 3.05
N ILE A 62 -0.70 -5.52 1.86
CA ILE A 62 -1.14 -4.84 0.65
C ILE A 62 -2.35 -5.55 0.07
N THR A 63 -3.46 -4.84 -0.07
CA THR A 63 -4.73 -5.37 -0.59
C THR A 63 -5.43 -4.35 -1.47
N GLY A 64 -6.39 -4.80 -2.27
CA GLY A 64 -7.34 -3.88 -2.91
C GLY A 64 -8.14 -3.11 -1.86
N LEU A 65 -8.79 -2.04 -2.29
CA LEU A 65 -9.71 -1.29 -1.45
C LEU A 65 -10.98 -2.09 -1.16
N LYS A 66 -11.54 -1.91 0.03
CA LYS A 66 -12.79 -2.50 0.48
C LYS A 66 -13.85 -1.44 0.67
N LYS A 67 -15.12 -1.83 0.45
CA LYS A 67 -16.27 -0.92 0.51
C LYS A 67 -16.69 -0.53 1.92
N ASP A 68 -16.37 -1.35 2.91
CA ASP A 68 -16.83 -1.25 4.30
C ASP A 68 -15.78 -0.64 5.23
N GLU A 69 -14.81 0.09 4.67
CA GLU A 69 -13.67 0.66 5.41
C GLU A 69 -12.83 -0.35 6.21
N SER A 70 -13.01 -1.67 6.00
CA SER A 70 -12.35 -2.75 6.77
C SER A 70 -10.93 -3.08 6.30
N ASN A 71 -10.25 -2.14 5.64
CA ASN A 71 -8.89 -2.35 5.18
C ASN A 71 -7.89 -2.39 6.35
N ARG A 72 -8.04 -1.45 7.31
CA ARG A 72 -7.25 -1.44 8.53
C ARG A 72 -7.75 -2.50 9.50
N HIS A 73 -6.81 -3.13 10.22
CA HIS A 73 -7.15 -4.09 11.25
C HIS A 73 -7.95 -3.43 12.39
N TRP A 74 -8.87 -4.15 13.03
CA TRP A 74 -9.76 -3.59 14.06
C TRP A 74 -9.02 -3.04 15.29
N ALA A 75 -7.78 -3.49 15.51
CA ALA A 75 -6.88 -3.01 16.57
C ALA A 75 -5.85 -1.97 16.09
N GLY A 76 -5.97 -1.47 14.85
CA GLY A 76 -5.16 -0.36 14.34
C GLY A 76 -5.87 0.98 14.61
N HIS A 77 -5.14 1.97 15.11
CA HIS A 77 -5.70 3.22 15.64
C HIS A 77 -5.18 4.47 14.90
N GLY A 78 -4.06 4.38 14.20
CA GLY A 78 -3.54 5.46 13.36
C GLY A 78 -4.44 5.84 12.18
N LYS A 79 -4.24 7.07 11.66
CA LYS A 79 -4.89 7.52 10.43
C LYS A 79 -4.31 6.81 9.21
N ILE A 80 -5.14 6.68 8.18
CA ILE A 80 -4.73 6.24 6.85
C ILE A 80 -4.42 7.47 6.01
N THR A 81 -3.20 7.57 5.51
CA THR A 81 -2.85 8.64 4.56
C THR A 81 -3.38 8.28 3.18
N ILE A 82 -4.28 9.08 2.63
CA ILE A 82 -4.85 8.88 1.29
C ILE A 82 -4.27 9.89 0.31
N ASP A 83 -3.88 9.42 -0.87
CA ASP A 83 -3.50 10.27 -1.99
C ASP A 83 -4.66 11.22 -2.34
N ARG A 84 -4.39 12.52 -2.42
CA ARG A 84 -5.39 13.53 -2.80
C ARG A 84 -6.13 13.17 -4.09
N ARG A 85 -5.44 12.54 -5.04
CA ARG A 85 -6.01 12.12 -6.33
C ARG A 85 -7.02 10.98 -6.19
N ALA A 86 -6.88 10.17 -5.13
CA ALA A 86 -7.71 8.99 -4.88
C ALA A 86 -8.97 9.28 -4.06
N VAL A 87 -9.11 10.48 -3.51
CA VAL A 87 -10.22 10.83 -2.59
C VAL A 87 -11.59 10.60 -3.24
N GLU A 88 -11.80 11.11 -4.46
CA GLU A 88 -13.09 10.97 -5.15
C GLU A 88 -13.41 9.50 -5.47
N GLU A 89 -12.43 8.75 -5.98
CA GLU A 89 -12.57 7.32 -6.30
C GLU A 89 -12.88 6.49 -5.05
N TYR A 90 -12.19 6.78 -3.93
CA TYR A 90 -12.40 6.09 -2.67
C TYR A 90 -13.78 6.40 -2.06
N LEU A 91 -14.20 7.66 -2.06
CA LEU A 91 -15.53 8.06 -1.60
C LEU A 91 -16.65 7.39 -2.40
N ALA A 92 -16.50 7.33 -3.74
CA ALA A 92 -17.43 6.62 -4.60
C ALA A 92 -17.48 5.11 -4.30
N LEU A 93 -16.35 4.51 -3.91
CA LEU A 93 -16.27 3.09 -3.55
C LEU A 93 -17.03 2.78 -2.25
N ILE A 94 -16.86 3.61 -1.22
CA ILE A 94 -17.48 3.41 0.10
C ILE A 94 -18.90 4.00 0.18
N GLY A 95 -19.31 4.82 -0.79
CA GLY A 95 -20.63 5.44 -0.85
C GLY A 95 -20.79 6.67 0.04
N GLU A 96 -19.68 7.26 0.48
CA GLU A 96 -19.65 8.42 1.37
C GLU A 96 -19.48 9.73 0.60
N LYS A 97 -19.92 10.84 1.19
CA LYS A 97 -19.82 12.18 0.58
C LYS A 97 -18.54 12.92 0.95
N GLU A 98 -17.99 12.60 2.11
CA GLU A 98 -16.82 13.26 2.67
C GLU A 98 -15.95 12.25 3.41
N LEU A 99 -14.64 12.50 3.41
CA LEU A 99 -13.69 11.65 4.12
C LEU A 99 -13.77 11.91 5.62
N PRO A 100 -13.93 10.89 6.47
CA PRO A 100 -13.83 11.05 7.92
C PRO A 100 -12.43 11.49 8.32
N LEU A 101 -12.21 12.78 8.57
CA LEU A 101 -10.88 13.35 8.89
C LEU A 101 -10.30 12.82 10.22
N SER A 102 -11.11 12.16 11.04
CA SER A 102 -10.66 11.40 12.21
C SER A 102 -9.87 10.16 11.82
N LEU A 103 -10.19 9.53 10.68
CA LEU A 103 -9.60 8.28 10.19
C LEU A 103 -8.59 8.52 9.06
N PHE A 104 -8.73 9.62 8.32
CA PHE A 104 -7.92 9.90 7.14
C PHE A 104 -7.12 11.18 7.24
N GLU A 105 -5.96 11.16 6.59
CA GLU A 105 -5.15 12.34 6.28
C GLU A 105 -4.92 12.39 4.78
N VAL A 106 -5.18 13.54 4.16
CA VAL A 106 -5.00 13.72 2.71
C VAL A 106 -3.61 14.26 2.42
N ALA A 107 -2.87 13.60 1.53
CA ALA A 107 -1.52 14.02 1.13
C ALA A 107 -1.33 13.93 -0.39
N ASP A 108 -0.41 14.74 -0.91
CA ASP A 108 0.04 14.63 -2.30
C ASP A 108 1.13 13.54 -2.37
N MET A 109 0.89 12.48 -3.17
CA MET A 109 1.82 11.37 -3.34
C MET A 109 2.37 11.34 -4.77
N GLU A 110 3.68 11.30 -4.91
CA GLU A 110 4.33 11.20 -6.21
C GLU A 110 4.35 9.74 -6.71
N ASP A 111 4.17 9.55 -8.02
CA ASP A 111 4.31 8.26 -8.71
C ASP A 111 5.79 7.85 -8.84
N LYS A 112 6.47 7.65 -7.71
CA LYS A 112 7.87 7.22 -7.66
C LYS A 112 7.95 5.70 -7.61
N PHE A 113 8.36 5.08 -8.72
CA PHE A 113 8.42 3.62 -8.86
C PHE A 113 9.84 3.16 -9.20
N PRO A 114 10.57 2.50 -8.28
CA PRO A 114 11.99 2.18 -8.43
C PRO A 114 12.22 0.94 -9.30
N VAL A 115 11.57 0.85 -10.46
CA VAL A 115 11.50 -0.38 -11.27
C VAL A 115 12.89 -0.87 -11.68
N GLU A 116 13.77 0.02 -12.14
CA GLU A 116 15.13 -0.36 -12.53
C GLU A 116 15.98 -0.80 -11.33
N ARG A 117 15.90 -0.06 -10.22
CA ARG A 117 16.61 -0.37 -8.96
C ARG A 117 16.18 -1.73 -8.43
N ALA A 118 14.86 -1.96 -8.36
CA ALA A 118 14.27 -3.23 -7.95
C ALA A 118 14.68 -4.39 -8.86
N ASN A 119 14.64 -4.21 -10.19
CA ASN A 119 15.06 -5.27 -11.12
C ASN A 119 16.54 -5.64 -10.96
N LYS A 120 17.42 -4.68 -10.65
CA LYS A 120 18.84 -4.96 -10.38
C LYS A 120 19.01 -5.82 -9.12
N LEU A 121 18.30 -5.49 -8.05
CA LEU A 121 18.34 -6.28 -6.80
C LEU A 121 17.82 -7.70 -7.03
N LEU A 122 16.66 -7.83 -7.69
CA LEU A 122 16.04 -9.14 -7.91
C LEU A 122 16.83 -10.05 -8.87
N ASN A 123 17.54 -9.48 -9.85
CA ASN A 123 18.33 -10.26 -10.82
C ASN A 123 19.82 -10.37 -10.46
N GLY A 124 20.32 -9.53 -9.55
CA GLY A 124 21.70 -9.51 -9.07
C GLY A 124 21.99 -10.53 -7.97
N ILE A 125 20.96 -11.17 -7.41
CA ILE A 125 21.08 -12.29 -6.45
C ILE A 125 21.29 -13.61 -7.24
N LYS A 126 22.26 -13.64 -8.16
CA LYS A 126 22.68 -14.87 -8.86
C LYS A 126 24.05 -15.32 -8.40
#